data_AF-A0A5C4IV61-F1
#
_entry.id   AF-A0A5C4IV61-F1
#
_cell.length_a   1.000
_cell.length_b   1.000
_cell.length_c   1.000
_cell.angle_alpha   90.00
_cell.angle_beta   90.00
_cell.angle_gamma   90.00
#
_symmetry.space_group_name_H-M   'P 1'
#
loop_
_entity.id
_entity.type
_entity.pdbx_description
1 polymer ?
#
loop_
_entity_poly.entity_id
_entity_poly.type
_entity_poly.pdbx_seq_one_letter_code
_entity_poly.pdbx_strand_id
1 'polypeptide(L)'
;MVKAEVPDMSSLGQPVSLTKAAAATWNRLRRSFVPRSPYRIGDAVVGDDPFKGRREGVVVFLQGTSVGVDTAHGVFFYDHRQLRQLD
;
A
#
# COMPACT_ATOMS: atom_id res chain seq x y z
N MET A 1 -6.20 -35.02 -22.01
CA MET A 1 -6.17 -34.39 -20.67
C MET A 1 -4.93 -34.88 -19.93
N VAL A 2 -3.86 -34.08 -19.87
CA VAL A 2 -2.63 -34.45 -19.15
C VAL A 2 -2.67 -33.78 -17.78
N LYS A 3 -2.87 -34.58 -16.72
CA LYS A 3 -2.90 -34.11 -15.33
C LYS A 3 -1.45 -34.04 -14.84
N ALA A 4 -0.82 -32.87 -14.94
CA ALA A 4 0.53 -32.64 -14.45
C ALA A 4 0.53 -32.35 -12.94
N GLU A 5 0.11 -33.33 -12.14
CA GLU A 5 0.26 -33.30 -10.69
C GLU A 5 1.51 -34.12 -10.33
N VAL A 6 2.59 -33.43 -9.99
CA VAL A 6 3.81 -34.04 -9.44
C VAL A 6 3.67 -34.09 -7.92
N PRO A 7 3.71 -35.27 -7.28
CA PRO A 7 3.65 -35.37 -5.82
C PRO A 7 4.98 -34.89 -5.20
N ASP A 8 4.93 -33.82 -4.40
CA ASP A 8 6.06 -33.42 -3.55
C ASP A 8 5.94 -34.13 -2.18
N MET A 9 6.91 -34.98 -1.87
CA MET A 9 6.98 -35.76 -0.63
C MET A 9 7.47 -34.95 0.58
N SER A 10 7.74 -33.65 0.42
CA SER A 10 8.39 -32.82 1.44
C SER A 10 7.44 -31.90 2.19
N SER A 11 6.20 -31.73 1.71
CA SER A 11 5.18 -30.90 2.35
C SER A 11 4.05 -31.75 2.90
N LEU A 12 3.76 -31.61 4.19
CA LEU A 12 2.68 -32.27 4.93
C LEU A 12 1.30 -32.07 4.26
N GLY A 13 0.98 -32.90 3.26
CA GLY A 13 -0.39 -33.19 2.81
C GLY A 13 -1.19 -32.06 2.14
N GLN A 14 -0.60 -30.91 1.82
CA GLN A 14 -1.27 -29.83 1.11
C GLN A 14 -0.61 -29.64 -0.26
N PRO A 15 -1.26 -29.98 -1.39
CA PRO A 15 -0.68 -29.76 -2.71
C PRO A 15 -0.46 -28.26 -2.93
N VAL A 16 0.80 -27.87 -3.13
CA VAL A 16 1.14 -26.48 -3.45
C VAL A 16 0.61 -26.20 -4.86
N SER A 17 -0.54 -25.55 -4.93
CA SER A 17 -1.18 -25.21 -6.20
C SER A 17 -0.33 -24.21 -6.98
N LEU A 18 0.16 -24.63 -8.15
CA LEU A 18 0.95 -23.79 -9.07
C LEU A 18 0.22 -22.49 -9.43
N THR A 19 -1.10 -22.53 -9.54
CA THR A 19 -1.92 -21.33 -9.82
C THR A 19 -1.94 -20.36 -8.65
N LYS A 20 -1.97 -20.84 -7.39
CA LYS A 20 -1.84 -19.98 -6.21
C LYS A 20 -0.47 -19.33 -6.12
N ALA A 21 0.60 -20.09 -6.39
CA ALA A 21 1.96 -19.56 -6.41
C ALA A 21 2.14 -18.49 -7.51
N ALA A 22 1.61 -18.75 -8.71
CA ALA A 22 1.62 -17.79 -9.82
C ALA A 22 0.82 -16.53 -9.47
N ALA A 23 -0.38 -16.66 -8.89
CA ALA A 23 -1.21 -15.53 -8.47
C ALA A 23 -0.55 -14.67 -7.38
N ALA A 24 0.09 -15.31 -6.39
CA ALA A 24 0.82 -14.60 -5.33
C ALA A 24 2.00 -13.81 -5.89
N THR A 25 2.77 -14.42 -6.79
CA THR A 25 3.91 -13.79 -7.47
C THR A 25 3.45 -12.62 -8.34
N TRP A 26 2.37 -12.80 -9.10
CA TRP A 26 1.79 -11.75 -9.94
C TRP A 26 1.25 -10.56 -9.12
N ASN A 27 0.56 -10.82 -8.01
CA ASN A 27 0.10 -9.77 -7.11
C ASN A 27 1.26 -9.00 -6.48
N ARG A 28 2.37 -9.68 -6.18
CA ARG A 28 3.58 -9.06 -5.64
C ARG A 28 4.23 -8.13 -6.66
N LEU A 29 4.35 -8.59 -7.92
CA LEU A 29 4.88 -7.77 -9.01
C LEU A 29 3.98 -6.56 -9.28
N ARG A 30 2.65 -6.73 -9.35
CA ARG A 30 1.71 -5.62 -9.54
C ARG A 30 1.84 -4.55 -8.46
N ARG A 31 2.03 -4.93 -7.19
CA ARG A 31 2.24 -3.96 -6.09
C ARG A 31 3.50 -3.13 -6.25
N SER A 32 4.54 -3.64 -6.91
CA SER A 32 5.78 -2.89 -7.18
C SER A 32 5.60 -1.78 -8.22
N PHE A 33 4.59 -1.90 -9.09
CA PHE A 33 4.28 -0.90 -10.12
C PHE A 33 3.22 0.12 -9.70
N VAL A 34 2.69 0.04 -8.47
CA VAL A 34 1.70 1.00 -7.99
C VAL A 34 2.42 2.33 -7.68
N PRO A 35 1.95 3.47 -8.21
CA PRO A 35 2.48 4.77 -7.85
C PRO A 35 2.43 4.95 -6.33
N ARG A 36 3.59 5.22 -5.75
CA ARG A 36 3.77 5.35 -4.31
C ARG A 36 3.83 6.83 -3.97
N SER A 37 3.21 7.19 -2.85
CA SER A 37 3.40 8.50 -2.22
C SER A 37 4.90 8.81 -2.06
N PRO A 38 5.36 10.05 -2.36
CA PRO A 38 6.74 10.48 -2.12
C PRO A 38 7.06 10.68 -0.63
N TYR A 39 6.03 10.73 0.23
CA TYR A 39 6.18 10.95 1.66
C TYR A 39 6.50 9.67 2.43
N ARG A 40 7.10 9.84 3.61
CA ARG A 40 7.41 8.78 4.58
C ARG A 40 6.59 8.99 5.85
N ILE A 41 6.39 7.91 6.60
CA ILE A 41 5.79 7.99 7.94
C ILE A 41 6.72 8.81 8.84
N GLY A 42 6.17 9.80 9.53
CA GLY A 42 6.90 10.77 10.35
C GLY A 42 7.15 12.12 9.66
N ASP A 43 6.92 12.24 8.35
CA ASP A 43 7.10 13.51 7.65
C ASP A 43 6.06 14.54 8.11
N ALA A 44 6.50 15.77 8.40
CA ALA A 44 5.63 16.90 8.61
C ALA A 44 5.08 17.40 7.27
N VAL A 45 3.76 17.47 7.17
CA VAL A 45 3.08 17.84 5.92
C VAL A 45 1.88 18.76 6.19
N VAL A 46 1.53 19.53 5.18
CA VAL A 46 0.28 20.28 5.12
C VAL A 46 -0.59 19.69 4.02
N GLY A 47 -1.79 19.24 4.39
CA GLY A 47 -2.82 18.87 3.44
C GLY A 47 -3.67 20.07 3.09
N ASP A 48 -3.86 20.31 1.81
CA ASP A 48 -4.74 21.35 1.28
C ASP A 48 -5.77 20.69 0.34
N ASP A 49 -6.97 20.45 0.88
CA ASP A 49 -8.09 19.81 0.20
C ASP A 49 -9.30 20.74 0.24
N PRO A 50 -9.98 21.02 -0.89
CA PRO A 50 -11.15 21.91 -0.94
C PRO A 50 -12.27 21.52 0.03
N PHE A 51 -12.37 20.26 0.46
CA PHE A 51 -13.40 19.81 1.40
C PHE A 51 -12.96 19.81 2.86
N LYS A 52 -11.67 19.62 3.12
CA LYS A 52 -11.12 19.48 4.49
C LYS A 52 -10.41 20.73 4.99
N GLY A 53 -10.13 21.68 4.08
CA GLY A 53 -9.32 22.86 4.32
C GLY A 53 -7.84 22.53 4.47
N ARG A 54 -7.06 23.57 4.76
CA ARG A 54 -5.63 23.48 5.08
C ARG A 54 -5.44 22.87 6.47
N ARG A 55 -4.72 21.75 6.58
CA ARG A 55 -4.39 21.09 7.85
C ARG A 55 -2.95 20.68 7.89
N GLU A 56 -2.28 21.05 8.98
CA GLU A 56 -0.90 20.69 9.25
C GLU A 56 -0.86 19.48 10.18
N GLY A 57 0.09 18.58 9.95
CA GLY A 57 0.20 17.35 10.72
C GLY A 57 1.37 16.47 10.29
N VAL A 58 1.35 15.23 10.78
CA VAL A 58 2.42 14.25 10.55
C VAL A 58 1.86 13.05 9.80
N VAL A 59 2.60 12.56 8.80
CA VAL A 59 2.21 11.35 8.07
C VAL A 59 2.28 10.14 9.00
N VAL A 60 1.16 9.46 9.19
CA VAL A 60 1.04 8.24 10.03
C VAL A 60 0.67 7.00 9.24
N PHE A 61 0.19 7.15 8.01
CA PHE A 61 -0.26 6.04 7.18
C PHE A 61 0.03 6.27 5.69
N LEU A 62 0.41 5.20 4.97
CA LEU A 62 0.68 5.23 3.53
C LEU A 62 0.10 3.99 2.83
N GLN A 63 -0.77 4.20 1.86
CA GLN A 63 -1.27 3.14 0.98
C GLN A 63 -1.46 3.64 -0.45
N GLY A 64 -0.53 3.25 -1.33
CA GLY A 64 -0.52 3.72 -2.73
C GLY A 64 -0.36 5.24 -2.78
N THR A 65 -1.38 5.92 -3.31
CA THR A 65 -1.44 7.39 -3.39
C THR A 65 -2.13 8.03 -2.18
N SER A 66 -2.75 7.24 -1.30
CA SER A 66 -3.44 7.72 -0.11
C SER A 66 -2.47 7.85 1.06
N VAL A 67 -2.54 8.99 1.75
CA VAL A 67 -1.69 9.35 2.87
C VAL A 67 -2.58 9.77 4.05
N GLY A 68 -2.42 9.11 5.18
CA GLY A 68 -3.06 9.50 6.44
C GLY A 68 -2.16 10.46 7.21
N VAL A 69 -2.71 11.62 7.55
CA VAL A 69 -2.02 12.68 8.29
C VAL A 69 -2.71 12.85 9.64
N ASP A 70 -1.94 12.69 10.71
CA ASP A 70 -2.39 12.97 12.07
C ASP A 70 -2.25 14.47 12.35
N THR A 71 -3.38 15.09 12.68
CA THR A 71 -3.50 16.54 12.89
C THR A 71 -4.06 16.79 14.28
N ALA A 72 -4.09 18.05 14.73
CA ALA A 72 -4.72 18.44 15.99
C ALA A 72 -6.21 18.06 16.11
N HIS A 73 -6.86 17.72 14.99
CA HIS A 73 -8.28 17.36 14.93
C HIS A 73 -8.51 15.87 14.63
N GLY A 74 -7.45 15.05 14.67
CA GLY A 74 -7.46 13.63 14.35
C GLY A 74 -6.82 13.30 13.01
N VAL A 75 -7.01 12.06 12.57
CA VAL A 75 -6.38 11.52 11.36
C VAL A 75 -7.25 11.77 10.13
N PHE A 76 -6.69 12.43 9.13
CA PHE A 76 -7.34 12.71 7.86
C PHE A 76 -6.58 12.05 6.71
N PHE A 77 -7.31 11.54 5.72
CA PHE A 77 -6.71 10.93 4.53
C PHE A 77 -6.73 11.90 3.35
N TYR A 78 -5.60 12.02 2.68
CA TYR A 78 -5.38 12.87 1.52
C TYR A 78 -4.80 12.06 0.36
N ASP A 79 -5.03 12.51 -0.86
CA ASP A 79 -4.15 12.08 -1.95
C ASP A 79 -2.79 12.78 -1.78
N HIS A 80 -1.69 12.06 -2.01
CA HIS A 80 -0.33 12.61 -1.90
C HIS A 80 -0.12 13.90 -2.70
N ARG A 81 -0.86 14.13 -3.80
CA ARG A 81 -0.77 15.37 -4.60
C ARG A 81 -1.37 16.59 -3.91
N GLN A 82 -2.21 16.37 -2.91
CA GLN A 82 -2.84 17.42 -2.09
C GLN A 82 -1.99 17.78 -0.88
N LEU A 83 -0.91 17.01 -0.62
CA LEU A 83 0.02 17.28 0.46
C LEU A 83 1.20 18.10 -0.04
N ARG A 84 1.77 18.90 0.85
CA ARG A 84 3.08 19.54 0.69
C ARG A 84 3.91 19.28 1.93
N GLN A 85 5.20 19.07 1.74
CA GLN A 85 6.15 18.93 2.85
C GLN A 85 6.26 20.28 3.59
N LEU A 86 6.22 20.23 4.93
CA LEU A 86 6.72 21.34 5.75
C LEU A 86 8.21 21.10 5.98
N ASP A 87 9.02 22.05 5.52
CA ASP A 87 10.46 22.09 5.81
C ASP A 87 10.72 22.43 7.29
#